data_AF-A0A2E2EKI8-F1
#
_entry.id   AF-A0A2E2EKI8-F1
#
_cell.length_a   1.000
_cell.length_b   1.000
_cell.length_c   1.000
_cell.angle_alpha   90.00
_cell.angle_beta   90.00
_cell.angle_gamma   90.00
#
_symmetry.space_group_name_H-M   'P 1'
#
loop_
_entity.id
_entity.type
_entity.pdbx_description
1 polymer ?
#
loop_
_entity_poly.entity_id
_entity_poly.type
_entity_poly.pdbx_seq_one_letter_code
_entity_poly.pdbx_strand_id
1 'polypeptide(L)' 'IFYFNGVHEDYHKVTDTVEKIDFNKIQTITRLVFLTAWELANRDERIQLNKTD' A
#
# COMPACT_ATOMS: atom_id res chain seq x y z
N ILE A 1 2.23 9.16 0.68
CA ILE A 1 1.43 8.39 -0.31
C ILE A 1 0.45 7.54 0.48
N PHE A 2 -0.83 7.54 0.12
CA PHE A 2 -1.85 6.72 0.78
C PHE A 2 -2.24 5.57 -0.14
N TYR A 3 -2.13 4.33 0.36
CA TYR A 3 -2.55 3.12 -0.36
C TYR A 3 -3.79 2.55 0.33
N PHE A 4 -4.85 2.33 -0.44
CA PHE A 4 -6.11 1.78 0.05
C PHE A 4 -6.68 0.79 -0.96
N ASN A 5 -7.07 -0.39 -0.49
CA ASN A 5 -7.60 -1.47 -1.32
C ASN A 5 -9.10 -1.72 -1.11
N GLY A 6 -9.80 -0.83 -0.41
CA GLY A 6 -11.23 -0.95 -0.11
C GLY A 6 -11.53 -1.59 1.26
N VAL A 7 -12.81 -1.89 1.46
CA VAL A 7 -13.32 -2.75 2.54
C VAL A 7 -13.77 -4.09 1.96
N HIS A 8 -13.91 -5.12 2.80
CA HIS A 8 -14.40 -6.44 2.39
C HIS A 8 -15.55 -6.91 3.28
N GLU A 9 -16.25 -7.96 2.86
CA GLU A 9 -17.46 -8.48 3.54
C GLU A 9 -17.22 -8.83 5.02
N ASP A 10 -16.02 -9.31 5.33
CA ASP A 10 -15.62 -9.70 6.68
C ASP A 10 -15.00 -8.58 7.51
N TYR A 11 -14.90 -7.35 6.98
CA TYR A 11 -14.26 -6.25 7.68
C TYR A 11 -14.91 -5.99 9.06
N HIS A 12 -14.07 -5.88 10.11
CA HIS A 12 -14.49 -5.80 11.52
C HIS A 12 -15.34 -6.98 12.04
N LYS A 13 -15.29 -8.15 11.39
CA LYS A 13 -15.94 -9.37 11.88
C LYS A 13 -14.91 -10.38 12.38
N VAL A 14 -15.34 -11.27 13.28
CA VAL A 14 -14.51 -12.40 13.77
C VAL A 14 -14.16 -13.41 12.67
N THR A 15 -14.85 -13.33 11.54
CA THR A 15 -14.62 -14.15 10.35
C THR A 15 -13.54 -13.58 9.43
N ASP A 16 -12.91 -12.46 9.78
CA ASP A 16 -11.73 -11.91 9.11
C ASP A 16 -10.47 -12.70 9.52
N THR A 17 -10.19 -13.76 8.78
CA THR A 17 -9.14 -14.73 9.12
C THR A 17 -8.11 -14.87 8.01
N VAL A 18 -6.93 -15.39 8.35
CA VAL A 18 -5.76 -15.53 7.45
C VAL A 18 -6.08 -16.35 6.21
N GLU A 19 -6.97 -17.33 6.33
CA GLU A 19 -7.37 -18.21 5.23
C GLU A 19 -8.05 -17.47 4.07
N LYS A 20 -8.55 -16.25 4.32
CA LYS A 20 -9.19 -15.41 3.31
C LYS A 20 -8.22 -14.46 2.60
N ILE A 21 -6.94 -14.46 2.96
CA ILE A 21 -5.94 -13.60 2.33
C ILE A 21 -5.59 -14.11 0.93
N ASP A 22 -5.73 -13.23 -0.07
CA ASP A 22 -5.11 -13.43 -1.38
C ASP A 22 -3.63 -13.03 -1.32
N PHE A 23 -2.77 -14.03 -1.07
CA PHE A 23 -1.33 -13.83 -0.94
C PHE A 23 -0.66 -13.36 -2.23
N ASN A 24 -1.16 -13.75 -3.40
CA ASN A 24 -0.60 -13.31 -4.68
C ASN A 24 -0.83 -11.80 -4.89
N LYS A 25 -2.04 -11.34 -4.56
CA LYS A 25 -2.38 -9.91 -4.57
C LYS A 25 -1.54 -9.13 -3.55
N ILE A 26 -1.45 -9.61 -2.31
CA ILE A 26 -0.67 -8.94 -1.26
C ILE A 26 0.81 -8.88 -1.63
N GLN A 27 1.42 -9.95 -2.16
CA GLN A 27 2.80 -9.92 -2.62
C GLN A 27 3.06 -8.80 -3.64
N THR A 28 2.14 -8.63 -4.60
CA THR A 28 2.24 -7.59 -5.63
C THR A 28 2.17 -6.19 -5.01
N ILE A 29 1.22 -5.97 -4.10
CA ILE A 29 1.08 -4.70 -3.38
C ILE A 29 2.30 -4.42 -2.51
N THR A 30 2.81 -5.42 -1.77
CA THR A 30 4.00 -5.29 -0.92
C THR A 30 5.21 -4.87 -1.74
N ARG A 31 5.43 -5.49 -2.92
CA ARG A 31 6.52 -5.09 -3.83
C ARG A 31 6.38 -3.64 -4.29
N LEU A 32 5.16 -3.22 -4.68
CA LEU A 32 4.90 -1.84 -5.10
C LEU A 32 5.22 -0.84 -3.96
N VAL A 33 4.69 -1.08 -2.77
CA VAL A 33 4.89 -0.18 -1.62
C VAL A 33 6.37 -0.14 -1.23
N PHE A 34 7.04 -1.29 -1.18
CA PHE A 34 8.47 -1.38 -0.88
C PHE A 34 9.30 -0.62 -1.90
N LEU A 35 9.10 -0.88 -3.20
CA LEU A 35 9.87 -0.22 -4.25
C LEU A 35 9.62 1.29 -4.28
N THR A 36 8.38 1.73 -4.00
CA THR A 36 8.08 3.16 -3.90
C THR A 36 8.80 3.79 -2.71
N ALA A 37 8.73 3.18 -1.53
CA ALA A 37 9.42 3.69 -0.35
C ALA A 37 10.95 3.68 -0.52
N TRP A 38 11.48 2.63 -1.13
CA TRP A 38 12.90 2.48 -1.43
C TRP A 38 13.38 3.58 -2.36
N GLU A 39 12.66 3.82 -3.45
CA GLU A 39 12.98 4.86 -4.40
C GLU A 39 12.97 6.24 -3.72
N LEU A 40 11.92 6.55 -2.96
CA LEU A 40 11.80 7.84 -2.25
C LEU A 40 12.88 8.05 -1.19
N ALA A 41 13.27 7.00 -0.46
CA ALA A 41 14.28 7.09 0.59
C ALA A 41 15.70 7.30 0.05
N ASN A 42 15.97 6.86 -1.18
CA ASN A 42 17.29 6.89 -1.80
C ASN A 42 17.44 7.95 -2.91
N ARG A 43 16.45 8.83 -3.10
CA ARG A 43 16.57 9.98 -3.98
C ARG A 43 17.55 11.01 -3.41
N ASP A 44 18.35 11.61 -4.29
CA ASP A 44 19.21 12.75 -3.94
C ASP A 44 18.39 13.98 -3.52
N GLU A 45 17.23 14.17 -4.15
CA GLU A 45 16.34 15.29 -3.90
C GLU A 45 15.01 14.84 -3.30
N ARG A 46 14.49 15.63 -2.36
CA ARG A 46 13.15 15.42 -1.81
C ARG A 46 12.08 15.69 -2.87
N ILE A 47 10.94 15.02 -2.75
CA ILE A 47 9.75 15.30 -3.57
C ILE A 47 9.38 16.77 -3.40
N GLN A 48 9.25 17.48 -4.52
CA GLN A 48 8.76 18.86 -4.53
C GLN A 48 7.24 18.88 -4.49
N LEU A 49 6.68 19.76 -3.65
CA LEU A 49 5.24 20.00 -3.66
C LEU A 49 4.91 20.91 -4.84
N ASN A 50 4.07 20.43 -5.77
CA ASN A 50 3.44 21.31 -6.74
C ASN A 50 2.46 22.21 -5.98
N LYS A 51 2.81 23.49 -5.83
CA LYS A 51 1.87 24.50 -5.35
C LYS A 51 0.93 24.84 -6.50
N THR A 52 -0.29 24.33 -6.46
CA THR A 52 -1.40 24.91 -7.20
C THR A 52 -1.98 26.05 -6.37
N ASP A 53 -2.04 27.23 -6.96
CA ASP A 53 -2.71 28.42 -6.40
C ASP A 53 -4.21 28.18 -6.18
#